data_AF-A0A350V8P0-F1
#
_entry.id   AF-A0A350V8P0-F1
#
_cell.length_a   1.000
_cell.length_b   1.000
_cell.length_c   1.000
_cell.angle_alpha   90.00
_cell.angle_beta   90.00
_cell.angle_gamma   90.00
#
_symmetry.space_group_name_H-M   'P 1'
#
loop_
_entity.id
_entity.type
_entity.pdbx_description
1 polymer ?
#
loop_
_entity_poly.entity_id
_entity_poly.type
_entity_poly.pdbx_seq_one_letter_code
_entity_poly.pdbx_strand_id
1 'polypeptide(L)'
;MNKPAETIGARIKSLRESSGLTQSNVANYLKVDQSLVSMVEKGKRSLTSDMLDKLAALFSVQVSAFEESDTTAKPLSFAFRASKIDDGDLEALSAINRIALNCNFMTQLLEGKHANG
;
A
#
# COMPACT_ATOMS: atom_id res chain seq x y z
N MET A 1 -3.19 -25.66 11.03
CA MET A 1 -4.23 -24.63 11.22
C MET A 1 -4.32 -23.84 9.92
N ASN A 2 -5.47 -23.89 9.24
CA ASN A 2 -5.66 -23.30 7.92
C ASN A 2 -5.89 -21.79 8.09
N LYS A 3 -4.89 -20.94 7.77
CA LYS A 3 -5.12 -19.49 7.69
C LYS A 3 -6.17 -19.27 6.58
N PRO A 4 -7.31 -18.60 6.84
CA PRO A 4 -8.21 -18.24 5.76
C PRO A 4 -7.45 -17.40 4.74
N ALA A 5 -7.71 -17.60 3.44
CA ALA A 5 -7.12 -16.79 2.38
C ALA A 5 -7.35 -15.31 2.72
N GLU A 6 -6.27 -14.56 2.94
CA GLU A 6 -6.36 -13.13 3.22
C GLU A 6 -6.98 -12.44 2.01
N THR A 7 -8.01 -11.63 2.24
CA THR A 7 -8.59 -10.82 1.17
C THR A 7 -7.67 -9.63 0.89
N ILE A 8 -7.72 -9.10 -0.34
CA ILE A 8 -7.05 -7.82 -0.70
C ILE A 8 -7.33 -6.73 0.35
N GLY A 9 -8.57 -6.65 0.84
CA GLY A 9 -8.96 -5.72 1.89
C GLY A 9 -8.20 -5.93 3.21
N ALA A 10 -8.09 -7.18 3.67
CA ALA A 10 -7.33 -7.51 4.88
C ALA A 10 -5.84 -7.19 4.72
N ARG A 11 -5.31 -7.38 3.50
CA ARG A 11 -3.92 -7.05 3.16
C ARG A 11 -3.65 -5.55 3.19
N ILE A 12 -4.54 -4.75 2.60
CA ILE A 12 -4.49 -3.27 2.66
C ILE A 12 -4.53 -2.80 4.13
N LYS A 13 -5.39 -3.40 4.96
CA LYS A 13 -5.45 -3.09 6.39
C LYS A 13 -4.11 -3.33 7.09
N SER A 14 -3.49 -4.47 6.83
CA SER A 14 -2.19 -4.85 7.43
C SER A 14 -1.09 -3.87 7.04
N LEU A 15 -1.00 -3.49 5.75
CA LEU A 15 -0.03 -2.50 5.26
C LEU A 15 -0.28 -1.11 5.87
N ARG A 16 -1.55 -0.70 5.98
CA ARG A 16 -1.92 0.56 6.64
C ARG A 16 -1.47 0.60 8.10
N GLU A 17 -1.77 -0.45 8.86
CA GLU A 17 -1.45 -0.53 10.29
C GLU A 17 0.05 -0.61 10.55
N SER A 18 0.79 -1.37 9.74
CA SER A 18 2.26 -1.45 9.82
C SER A 18 2.94 -0.15 9.37
N SER A 19 2.29 0.66 8.56
CA SER A 19 2.71 2.03 8.22
C SER A 19 2.31 3.08 9.28
N GLY A 20 1.61 2.67 10.35
CA GLY A 20 1.15 3.55 11.42
C GLY A 20 -0.01 4.48 11.03
N LEU A 21 -0.67 4.24 9.89
CA LEU A 21 -1.70 5.14 9.35
C LEU A 21 -3.10 4.78 9.86
N THR A 22 -3.95 5.80 10.04
CA THR A 22 -5.38 5.60 10.33
C THR A 22 -6.19 5.40 9.04
N GLN A 23 -7.39 4.85 9.14
CA GLN A 23 -8.31 4.77 7.99
C GLN A 23 -8.62 6.15 7.40
N SER A 24 -8.69 7.19 8.24
CA SER A 24 -8.92 8.56 7.80
C SER A 24 -7.74 9.13 7.00
N ASN A 25 -6.49 8.81 7.38
CA ASN A 25 -5.32 9.21 6.59
C ASN A 25 -5.41 8.65 5.16
N VAL A 26 -5.72 7.35 5.03
CA VAL A 26 -5.87 6.70 3.72
C VAL A 26 -7.05 7.26 2.95
N ALA A 27 -8.18 7.52 3.61
CA ALA A 27 -9.37 8.08 2.99
C ALA A 27 -9.10 9.50 2.43
N ASN A 28 -8.44 10.35 3.21
CA ASN A 28 -8.03 11.68 2.79
C ASN A 28 -7.06 11.64 1.62
N TYR A 29 -6.07 10.75 1.66
CA TYR A 29 -5.11 10.57 0.57
C TYR A 29 -5.80 10.12 -0.74
N LEU A 30 -6.75 9.19 -0.64
CA LEU A 30 -7.53 8.71 -1.78
C LEU A 30 -8.67 9.66 -2.19
N LYS A 31 -8.93 10.72 -1.42
CA LYS A 31 -10.04 11.67 -1.59
C LYS A 31 -11.42 10.96 -1.61
N VAL A 32 -11.63 10.07 -0.62
CA VAL A 32 -12.87 9.29 -0.43
C VAL A 32 -13.34 9.35 1.03
N ASP A 33 -14.54 8.85 1.30
CA ASP A 33 -15.03 8.70 2.67
C ASP A 33 -14.30 7.59 3.43
N GLN A 34 -14.03 7.82 4.72
CA GLN A 34 -13.47 6.81 5.63
C GLN A 34 -14.30 5.50 5.66
N SER A 35 -15.62 5.61 5.47
CA SER A 35 -16.52 4.46 5.42
C SER A 35 -16.19 3.53 4.25
N LEU A 36 -15.74 4.06 3.11
CA LEU A 36 -15.31 3.24 1.97
C LEU A 36 -14.08 2.42 2.33
N VAL A 37 -13.06 3.04 2.93
CA VAL A 37 -11.85 2.35 3.40
C VAL A 37 -12.20 1.24 4.41
N SER A 38 -13.07 1.54 5.38
CA SER A 38 -13.54 0.55 6.36
C SER A 38 -14.27 -0.63 5.71
N MET A 39 -15.07 -0.40 4.67
CA MET A 39 -15.79 -1.45 3.95
C MET A 39 -14.85 -2.27 3.06
N VAL A 40 -13.85 -1.63 2.44
CA VAL A 40 -12.80 -2.32 1.67
C VAL A 40 -12.01 -3.24 2.58
N GLU A 41 -11.55 -2.78 3.73
CA GLU A 41 -10.77 -3.60 4.68
C GLU A 41 -11.54 -4.81 5.21
N LYS A 42 -12.88 -4.74 5.21
CA LYS A 42 -13.78 -5.85 5.56
C LYS A 42 -14.12 -6.77 4.37
N GLY A 43 -13.56 -6.50 3.19
CA GLY A 43 -13.86 -7.23 1.95
C GLY A 43 -15.29 -7.01 1.42
N LYS A 44 -15.95 -5.92 1.80
CA LYS A 44 -17.34 -5.62 1.41
C LYS A 44 -17.45 -4.71 0.19
N ARG A 45 -16.36 -4.04 -0.19
CA ARG A 45 -16.22 -3.15 -1.34
C ARG A 45 -14.86 -3.40 -1.98
N SER A 46 -14.78 -3.18 -3.29
CA SER A 46 -13.51 -3.21 -4.04
C SER A 46 -13.05 -1.79 -4.35
N LEU A 47 -11.74 -1.60 -4.48
CA LEU A 47 -11.13 -0.37 -4.97
C LEU A 47 -10.96 -0.41 -6.50
N THR A 48 -10.80 0.75 -7.12
CA THR A 48 -10.40 0.85 -8.53
C THR A 48 -8.91 0.56 -8.69
N SER A 49 -8.47 0.26 -9.91
CA SER A 49 -7.04 0.07 -10.20
C SER A 49 -6.21 1.30 -9.82
N ASP A 50 -6.67 2.51 -10.16
CA ASP A 50 -5.98 3.76 -9.80
C ASP A 50 -5.81 3.94 -8.28
N MET A 51 -6.82 3.54 -7.50
CA MET A 51 -6.72 3.56 -6.04
C MET A 51 -5.72 2.53 -5.52
N LEU A 52 -5.67 1.33 -6.13
CA LEU A 52 -4.66 0.33 -5.79
C LEU A 52 -3.24 0.82 -6.14
N ASP A 53 -3.05 1.44 -7.29
CA ASP A 53 -1.75 2.00 -7.71
C ASP A 53 -1.27 3.08 -6.72
N LYS A 54 -2.19 3.97 -6.31
CA LYS A 54 -1.92 4.99 -5.29
C LYS A 54 -1.52 4.37 -3.95
N LEU A 55 -2.23 3.35 -3.50
CA LEU A 55 -1.91 2.65 -2.25
C LEU A 55 -0.59 1.88 -2.33
N ALA A 56 -0.29 1.25 -3.47
CA ALA A 56 0.96 0.55 -3.69
C ALA A 56 2.14 1.51 -3.54
N ALA A 57 2.04 2.67 -4.18
CA ALA A 57 2.99 3.77 -4.01
C ALA A 57 3.08 4.24 -2.55
N LEU A 58 1.94 4.50 -1.89
CA LEU A 58 1.94 4.97 -0.50
C LEU A 58 2.62 3.98 0.46
N PHE A 59 2.35 2.68 0.31
CA PHE A 59 2.92 1.63 1.16
C PHE A 59 4.31 1.15 0.70
N SER A 60 4.84 1.70 -0.40
CA SER A 60 6.12 1.30 -1.00
C SER A 60 6.17 -0.18 -1.39
N VAL A 61 5.10 -0.69 -1.99
CA VAL A 61 4.97 -2.08 -2.47
C VAL A 61 4.57 -2.12 -3.95
N GLN A 62 4.70 -3.29 -4.58
CA GLN A 62 4.09 -3.55 -5.88
C GLN A 62 2.60 -3.87 -5.72
N VAL A 63 1.79 -3.63 -6.75
CA VAL A 63 0.34 -3.94 -6.72
C VAL A 63 0.08 -5.42 -6.47
N SER A 64 0.94 -6.32 -6.98
CA SER A 64 0.85 -7.77 -6.72
C SER A 64 0.92 -8.13 -5.23
N ALA A 65 1.54 -7.29 -4.40
CA ALA A 65 1.65 -7.51 -2.97
C ALA A 65 0.30 -7.43 -2.24
N PHE A 66 -0.76 -6.96 -2.90
CA PHE A 66 -2.13 -7.01 -2.39
C PHE A 66 -2.81 -8.38 -2.59
N GLU A 67 -2.33 -9.18 -3.55
CA GLU A 67 -2.87 -10.50 -3.87
C GLU A 67 -2.09 -11.63 -3.19
N GLU A 68 -0.82 -11.39 -2.88
CA GLU A 68 0.05 -12.37 -2.25
C GLU A 68 -0.23 -12.53 -0.75
N SER A 69 -0.57 -13.76 -0.34
CA SER A 69 -0.87 -14.13 1.05
C SER A 69 0.35 -14.18 1.98
N ASP A 70 1.57 -14.10 1.43
CA ASP A 70 2.81 -14.42 2.17
C ASP A 70 3.93 -13.38 2.02
N THR A 71 3.71 -12.25 1.37
CA THR A 71 4.78 -11.24 1.31
C THR A 71 4.99 -10.63 2.69
N THR A 72 6.17 -10.87 3.25
CA THR A 72 6.75 -10.05 4.32
C THR A 72 7.24 -8.72 3.73
N ALA A 73 6.37 -8.04 2.99
CA ALA A 73 6.61 -6.64 2.65
C ALA A 73 6.81 -5.94 3.98
N LYS A 74 8.02 -5.50 4.26
CA LYS A 74 8.33 -4.63 5.38
C LYS A 74 8.08 -3.23 4.86
N PRO A 75 6.86 -2.68 4.98
CA PRO A 75 6.68 -1.27 4.70
C PRO A 75 7.69 -0.50 5.53
N LEU A 76 8.25 0.56 4.96
CA LEU A 76 9.12 1.48 5.68
C LEU A 76 8.37 1.91 6.95
N SER A 77 8.76 1.38 8.11
CA SER A 77 8.10 1.74 9.36
C SER A 77 8.53 3.17 9.69
N PHE A 78 7.68 4.13 9.41
CA PHE A 78 7.96 5.51 9.73
C PHE A 78 7.83 5.69 11.25
N ALA A 79 8.91 6.07 11.92
CA ALA A 79 8.91 6.51 13.31
C ALA A 79 8.29 7.92 13.49
N PHE A 80 7.52 8.39 12.50
CA PHE A 80 6.80 9.65 12.57
C PHE A 80 5.47 9.37 13.27
N ARG A 81 5.26 9.99 14.42
CA ARG A 81 4.00 9.85 15.18
C ARG A 81 2.85 10.31 14.26
N ALA A 82 1.99 9.36 13.87
CA ALA A 82 0.87 9.55 12.95
C ALA A 82 -0.10 10.68 13.33
N SER A 83 -0.04 11.18 14.57
CA SER A 83 -0.86 12.31 15.03
C SER A 83 -0.47 13.66 14.41
N LYS A 84 0.59 13.75 13.59
CA LYS A 84 1.04 15.01 12.96
C LYS A 84 1.20 14.96 11.44
N ILE A 85 0.94 13.81 10.81
CA ILE A 85 1.01 13.69 9.34
C ILE A 85 -0.22 14.36 8.75
N ASP A 86 0.01 15.38 7.92
CA ASP A 86 -1.05 15.98 7.11
C ASP A 86 -1.15 15.29 5.73
N ASP A 87 -2.16 15.67 4.95
CA ASP A 87 -2.38 15.09 3.63
C ASP A 87 -1.15 15.29 2.73
N GLY A 88 -0.55 16.49 2.77
CA GLY A 88 0.59 16.88 1.95
C GLY A 88 1.84 16.01 2.20
N ASP A 89 2.06 15.61 3.45
CA ASP A 89 3.12 14.68 3.81
C ASP A 89 2.94 13.31 3.13
N LEU A 90 1.71 12.80 3.04
CA LEU A 90 1.41 11.51 2.39
C LEU A 90 1.62 11.59 0.87
N GLU A 91 1.27 12.71 0.25
CA GLU A 91 1.55 12.94 -1.16
C GLU A 91 3.05 13.00 -1.43
N ALA A 92 3.84 13.70 -0.61
CA ALA A 92 5.29 13.74 -0.72
C ALA A 92 5.92 12.35 -0.53
N LEU A 93 5.47 11.59 0.46
CA LEU A 93 5.93 10.22 0.71
C LEU A 93 5.63 9.30 -0.48
N SER A 94 4.41 9.35 -1.01
CA SER A 94 4.03 8.57 -2.18
C SER A 94 4.92 8.90 -3.39
N ALA A 95 5.23 10.18 -3.61
CA ALA A 95 6.14 10.58 -4.68
C ALA A 95 7.56 10.00 -4.50
N ILE A 96 8.10 10.04 -3.27
CA ILE A 96 9.41 9.45 -2.95
C ILE A 96 9.39 7.93 -3.18
N ASN A 97 8.36 7.24 -2.70
CA ASN A 97 8.24 5.79 -2.86
C ASN A 97 8.13 5.40 -4.33
N ARG A 98 7.41 6.17 -5.16
CA ARG A 98 7.35 5.93 -6.61
C ARG A 98 8.74 6.01 -7.25
N ILE A 99 9.55 6.99 -6.87
CA ILE A 99 10.92 7.12 -7.36
C ILE A 99 11.73 5.87 -6.94
N ALA A 100 11.65 5.47 -5.66
CA ALA A 100 12.36 4.30 -5.16
C ALA A 100 11.95 3.00 -5.88
N LEU A 101 10.65 2.78 -6.07
CA LEU A 101 10.10 1.63 -6.79
C LEU A 101 10.57 1.60 -8.25
N ASN A 102 10.55 2.75 -8.93
CA ASN A 102 11.04 2.86 -10.30
C ASN A 102 12.55 2.57 -10.39
N CYS A 103 13.35 3.08 -9.45
CA CYS A 103 14.78 2.78 -9.38
C CYS A 103 15.05 1.29 -9.17
N ASN A 104 14.31 0.64 -8.25
CA ASN A 104 14.41 -0.79 -8.03
C ASN A 104 14.02 -1.58 -9.29
N PHE A 105 12.93 -1.20 -9.95
CA PHE A 105 12.50 -1.83 -11.20
C PHE A 105 13.57 -1.72 -12.31
N MET A 106 14.11 -0.52 -12.54
CA MET A 106 15.20 -0.32 -13.51
C MET A 106 16.44 -1.14 -13.17
N THR A 107 16.79 -1.23 -11.89
CA THR A 107 17.91 -2.06 -11.41
C THR A 107 17.67 -3.54 -11.74
N GLN A 108 16.47 -4.06 -11.47
CA GLN A 108 16.11 -5.45 -11.78
C GLN A 108 16.16 -5.74 -13.29
N LEU A 109 15.76 -4.79 -14.13
CA LEU A 109 15.87 -4.92 -15.59
C LEU A 109 17.33 -5.00 -16.04
N LEU A 110 18.20 -4.15 -15.48
CA LEU A 110 19.64 -4.17 -15.78
C LEU A 110 20.32 -5.45 -15.29
N GLU A 111 19.88 -6.00 -14.15
CA GLU A 111 20.36 -7.27 -13.61
C GLU A 111 19.80 -8.50 -14.35
N GLY A 112 18.92 -8.32 -15.34
CA GLY A 112 18.32 -9.42 -16.10
C GLY A 112 17.34 -10.29 -15.31
N LYS A 113 16.82 -9.80 -14.16
CA LYS A 113 15.95 -10.57 -13.26
C LYS A 113 14.47 -10.64 -13.70
N HIS A 114 14.13 -10.16 -14.89
CA HIS A 114 12.85 -10.45 -15.55
C HIS A 114 13.06 -10.75 -17.04
N ALA A 115 13.70 -11.89 -17.32
CA ALA A 115 13.35 -12.71 -18.46
C ALA A 115 12.48 -13.86 -17.94
N ASN A 116 11.21 -13.58 -17.66
CA ASN A 116 10.06 -14.50 -17.77
C ASN A 116 8.83 -13.83 -17.14
N GLY A 117 7.78 -13.73 -17.96
CA GLY A 117 6.42 -13.47 -17.51
C GLY A 117 5.69 -14.74 -17.12
#